data_AF-A0A8D8PX57-F1
#
_entry.id   AF-A0A8D8PX57-F1
#
_cell.length_a   1.000
_cell.length_b   1.000
_cell.length_c   1.000
_cell.angle_alpha   90.00
_cell.angle_beta   90.00
_cell.angle_gamma   90.00
#
_symmetry.space_group_name_H-M   'P 1'
#
loop_
_entity.id
_entity.type
_entity.pdbx_description
1 polymer ?
#
loop_
_entity_poly.entity_id
_entity_poly.type
_entity_poly.pdbx_seq_one_letter_code
_entity_poly.pdbx_strand_id
1 'polypeptide(L)'
;MLKGQIEIFFDEANILADKMFPMAKSGNAFESSCCVDVAALSTLVRTVFGVDLAIQTQHGLEHPYIHAVETSFQIVTERLCKPWLWFFFGYKERLRDCQTNQKQFIGDILNEIKRRMAIETDRDTDTHLNRYTMRF
;
A
#
# COMPACT_ATOMS: atom_id res chain seq x y z
N MET A 1 -9.26 13.96 13.95
CA MET A 1 -8.43 13.01 13.17
C MET A 1 -9.21 11.80 12.68
N LEU A 2 -10.10 11.19 13.47
CA LEU A 2 -10.91 10.03 13.02
C LEU A 2 -11.84 10.31 11.82
N LYS A 3 -12.47 11.49 11.75
CA LYS A 3 -13.45 11.79 10.68
C LYS A 3 -12.86 11.69 9.27
N GLY A 4 -11.64 12.19 9.04
CA GLY A 4 -10.98 12.09 7.73
C GLY A 4 -10.54 10.66 7.37
N GLN A 5 -10.29 9.81 8.37
CA GLN A 5 -9.97 8.40 8.12
C GLN A 5 -11.21 7.60 7.70
N ILE A 6 -12.39 7.99 8.20
CA ILE A 6 -13.67 7.38 7.81
C ILE A 6 -13.96 7.66 6.33
N GLU A 7 -13.72 8.88 5.85
CA GLU A 7 -13.88 9.24 4.44
C GLU A 7 -12.97 8.40 3.53
N ILE A 8 -11.68 8.29 3.87
CA ILE A 8 -10.72 7.45 3.13
C ILE A 8 -11.18 5.99 3.10
N PHE A 9 -11.66 5.46 4.24
CA PHE A 9 -12.15 4.09 4.30
C PHE A 9 -13.38 3.88 3.39
N PHE A 10 -14.31 4.83 3.39
CA PHE A 10 -15.48 4.76 2.51
C PHE A 10 -15.11 4.82 1.03
N ASP A 11 -14.18 5.70 0.64
CA ASP A 11 -13.68 5.78 -0.73
C ASP A 11 -13.09 4.45 -1.20
N GLU A 12 -12.17 3.88 -0.40
CA GLU A 12 -11.50 2.62 -0.73
C GLU A 12 -12.46 1.42 -0.69
N ALA A 13 -13.45 1.43 0.19
CA ALA A 13 -14.49 0.40 0.27
C ALA A 13 -15.45 0.45 -0.94
N ASN A 14 -15.76 1.63 -1.46
CA ASN A 14 -16.56 1.77 -2.68
C ASN A 14 -15.81 1.20 -3.89
N ILE A 15 -14.52 1.51 -4.05
CA ILE A 15 -13.69 0.94 -5.13
C ILE A 15 -13.61 -0.59 -5.01
N LEU A 16 -13.47 -1.10 -3.78
CA LEU A 16 -13.48 -2.54 -3.52
C LEU A 16 -14.81 -3.18 -3.94
N ALA A 17 -15.94 -2.56 -3.57
CA ALA A 17 -17.26 -3.04 -3.92
C ALA A 17 -17.47 -3.06 -5.44
N ASP A 18 -17.04 -2.02 -6.15
CA ASP A 18 -17.12 -1.94 -7.61
C ASP A 18 -16.31 -3.04 -8.30
N LYS A 19 -15.17 -3.44 -7.74
CA LYS A 19 -14.36 -4.56 -8.23
C LYS A 19 -14.95 -5.93 -7.93
N MET A 20 -15.52 -6.11 -6.74
CA MET A 20 -16.12 -7.38 -6.33
C MET A 20 -17.48 -7.63 -7.00
N PHE A 21 -18.23 -6.58 -7.31
CA PHE A 21 -19.55 -6.67 -7.94
C PHE A 21 -19.59 -7.51 -9.24
N PRO A 22 -18.71 -7.30 -10.24
CA PRO A 22 -18.68 -8.14 -11.43
C PRO A 22 -18.26 -9.60 -11.13
N MET A 23 -17.39 -9.82 -10.13
CA MET A 23 -16.98 -11.16 -9.73
C MET A 23 -18.13 -11.92 -9.09
N ALA A 24 -18.90 -11.27 -8.21
CA ALA A 24 -20.10 -11.81 -7.59
C ALA A 24 -21.19 -12.11 -8.63
N LYS A 25 -21.35 -11.27 -9.66
CA LYS A 25 -22.31 -11.50 -10.76
C LYS A 25 -21.97 -12.70 -11.64
N SER A 26 -20.70 -13.11 -11.69
CA SER A 26 -20.28 -14.25 -12.52
C SER A 26 -20.87 -15.58 -12.04
N GLY A 27 -21.36 -15.66 -10.81
CA GLY A 27 -21.87 -16.88 -10.19
C GLY A 27 -20.79 -17.89 -9.81
N ASN A 28 -19.52 -17.61 -10.12
CA ASN A 28 -18.39 -18.44 -9.75
C ASN A 28 -17.88 -18.11 -8.35
N ALA A 29 -17.32 -19.11 -7.67
CA ALA A 29 -16.53 -18.86 -6.47
C ALA A 29 -15.33 -17.97 -6.83
N PHE A 30 -15.13 -16.89 -6.07
CA PHE A 30 -13.97 -16.02 -6.21
C PHE A 30 -13.30 -15.82 -4.86
N GLU A 31 -11.99 -15.66 -4.88
CA GLU A 31 -11.19 -15.42 -3.69
C GLU A 31 -11.24 -13.92 -3.33
N SER A 32 -11.86 -13.61 -2.19
CA SER A 32 -12.06 -12.22 -1.75
C SER A 32 -10.85 -11.63 -1.01
N SER A 33 -9.98 -12.47 -0.45
CA SER A 33 -8.79 -12.08 0.31
C SER A 33 -7.90 -11.12 -0.49
N CYS A 34 -7.57 -11.46 -1.73
CA CYS A 34 -6.73 -10.61 -2.59
C CYS A 34 -7.31 -9.20 -2.76
N CYS A 35 -8.61 -9.08 -3.01
CA CYS A 35 -9.27 -7.78 -3.15
C CYS A 35 -9.26 -6.99 -1.84
N VAL A 36 -9.53 -7.66 -0.71
CA VAL A 36 -9.53 -7.04 0.62
C VAL A 36 -8.14 -6.59 1.03
N ASP A 37 -7.10 -7.39 0.76
CA ASP A 37 -5.72 -7.09 1.13
C ASP A 37 -5.19 -5.89 0.35
N VAL A 38 -5.52 -5.78 -0.95
CA VAL A 38 -5.16 -4.60 -1.76
C VAL A 38 -5.87 -3.34 -1.25
N ALA A 39 -7.15 -3.45 -0.88
CA ALA A 39 -7.90 -2.33 -0.32
C ALA A 39 -7.39 -1.89 1.05
N ALA A 40 -7.03 -2.85 1.91
CA ALA A 40 -6.44 -2.59 3.21
C ALA A 40 -5.08 -1.89 3.06
N LEU A 41 -4.24 -2.34 2.12
CA LEU A 41 -2.96 -1.70 1.82
C LEU A 41 -3.16 -0.26 1.32
N SER A 42 -4.07 -0.04 0.38
CA SER A 42 -4.40 1.30 -0.15
C SER A 42 -4.85 2.24 0.96
N THR A 43 -5.77 1.76 1.82
CA THR A 43 -6.26 2.51 2.98
C THR A 43 -5.13 2.84 3.95
N LEU A 44 -4.25 1.88 4.28
CA LEU A 44 -3.12 2.09 5.16
C LEU A 44 -2.15 3.13 4.59
N VAL A 45 -1.83 3.05 3.30
CA VAL A 45 -0.93 4.00 2.67
C VAL A 45 -1.51 5.41 2.70
N ARG A 46 -2.79 5.55 2.35
CA ARG A 46 -3.48 6.84 2.32
C ARG A 46 -3.69 7.43 3.73
N THR A 47 -3.90 6.60 4.74
CA THR A 47 -4.09 7.06 6.14
C THR A 47 -2.77 7.33 6.87
N VAL A 48 -1.73 6.53 6.66
CA VAL A 48 -0.44 6.66 7.37
C VAL A 48 0.48 7.66 6.68
N PHE A 49 0.53 7.64 5.35
CA PHE A 49 1.45 8.49 4.59
C PHE A 49 0.77 9.70 3.94
N GLY A 50 -0.56 9.76 3.94
CA GLY A 50 -1.31 10.85 3.29
C GLY A 50 -1.18 10.87 1.77
N VAL A 51 -0.68 9.78 1.17
CA VAL A 51 -0.49 9.65 -0.28
C VAL A 51 -1.54 8.72 -0.85
N ASP A 52 -2.29 9.22 -1.82
CA ASP A 52 -3.10 8.37 -2.69
C ASP A 52 -2.22 7.87 -3.84
N LEU A 53 -1.93 6.57 -3.81
CA LEU A 53 -1.13 5.86 -4.82
C LEU A 53 -2.00 5.05 -5.79
N ALA A 54 -3.34 5.15 -5.71
CA ALA A 54 -4.26 4.39 -6.54
C ALA A 54 -3.87 2.89 -6.63
N ILE A 55 -3.44 2.30 -5.50
CA ILE A 55 -2.91 0.92 -5.46
C ILE A 55 -3.97 -0.06 -5.95
N GLN A 56 -5.23 0.19 -5.58
CA GLN A 56 -6.37 -0.56 -6.11
C GLN A 56 -6.51 -0.39 -7.65
N THR A 57 -6.27 0.78 -8.20
CA THR A 57 -6.57 1.05 -9.62
C THR A 57 -5.43 0.65 -10.56
N GLN A 58 -4.17 0.72 -10.10
CA GLN A 58 -2.98 0.45 -10.92
C GLN A 58 -2.56 -1.02 -10.95
N HIS A 59 -2.78 -1.76 -9.86
CA HIS A 59 -2.45 -3.17 -9.79
C HIS A 59 -3.72 -4.02 -9.88
N GLY A 60 -3.63 -5.16 -10.59
CA GLY A 60 -4.67 -6.18 -10.60
C GLY A 60 -4.89 -6.79 -9.21
N LEU A 61 -5.58 -7.95 -9.13
CA LEU A 61 -5.73 -8.64 -7.83
C LEU A 61 -4.40 -9.02 -7.17
N GLU A 62 -3.30 -9.07 -7.92
CA GLU A 62 -1.98 -9.41 -7.40
C GLU A 62 -1.08 -8.17 -7.27
N HIS A 63 -0.71 -7.85 -6.03
CA HIS A 63 0.29 -6.84 -5.73
C HIS A 63 1.54 -7.51 -5.11
N PRO A 64 2.76 -7.26 -5.63
CA PRO A 64 3.97 -7.96 -5.20
C PRO A 64 4.29 -7.77 -3.71
N TYR A 65 3.89 -6.63 -3.13
CA TYR A 65 3.99 -6.40 -1.68
C TYR A 65 3.08 -7.34 -0.87
N ILE A 66 1.85 -7.58 -1.32
CA ILE A 66 0.88 -8.42 -0.60
C ILE A 66 1.39 -9.86 -0.57
N HIS A 67 1.83 -10.36 -1.72
CA HIS A 67 2.47 -11.68 -1.81
C HIS A 67 3.70 -11.79 -0.89
N ALA A 68 4.52 -10.72 -0.80
CA ALA A 68 5.67 -10.70 0.10
C ALA A 68 5.26 -10.69 1.59
N VAL A 69 4.17 -10.00 1.95
CA VAL A 69 3.60 -9.98 3.31
C VAL A 69 3.01 -11.34 3.67
N GLU A 70 2.21 -11.94 2.80
CA GLU A 70 1.61 -13.25 3.02
C GLU A 70 2.69 -14.33 3.19
N THR A 71 3.69 -14.34 2.31
CA THR A 71 4.82 -15.27 2.42
C THR A 71 5.59 -15.05 3.73
N SER A 72 5.75 -13.80 4.18
CA SER A 72 6.38 -13.50 5.47
C SER A 72 5.57 -14.05 6.64
N PHE A 73 4.24 -13.87 6.62
CA PHE A 73 3.34 -14.41 7.64
C PHE A 73 3.34 -15.94 7.66
N GLN A 74 3.34 -16.60 6.50
CA GLN A 74 3.47 -18.05 6.42
C GLN A 74 4.77 -18.53 7.08
N ILE A 75 5.90 -17.88 6.77
CA ILE A 75 7.20 -18.25 7.35
C ILE A 75 7.24 -18.03 8.87
N VAL A 76 6.66 -16.91 9.36
CA VAL A 76 6.58 -16.64 10.81
C VAL A 76 5.68 -17.68 11.50
N THR A 77 4.52 -17.98 10.91
CA THR A 77 3.58 -18.97 11.44
C THR A 77 4.20 -20.36 11.47
N GLU A 78 4.88 -20.78 10.40
CA GLU A 78 5.60 -22.06 10.36
C GLU A 78 6.69 -22.13 11.44
N ARG A 79 7.42 -21.04 11.69
CA ARG A 79 8.42 -20.99 12.77
C ARG A 79 7.81 -21.08 14.16
N LEU A 80 6.66 -20.46 14.38
CA LEU A 80 5.95 -20.55 15.66
C LEU A 80 5.38 -21.95 15.90
N CYS A 81 4.80 -22.58 14.86
CA CYS A 81 4.22 -23.90 14.97
C CYS A 81 5.26 -25.03 14.98
N LYS A 82 6.43 -24.83 14.35
CA LYS A 82 7.48 -25.84 14.21
C LYS A 82 8.85 -25.24 14.53
N PRO A 83 9.14 -24.97 15.82
CA PRO A 83 10.39 -24.31 16.23
C PRO A 83 11.66 -25.08 15.82
N TRP A 84 11.58 -26.39 15.60
CA TRP A 84 12.69 -27.21 15.09
C TRP A 84 13.05 -26.92 13.62
N LEU A 85 12.19 -26.25 12.85
CA LEU A 85 12.50 -25.81 11.49
C LEU A 85 13.52 -24.66 11.44
N TRP A 86 13.88 -24.08 12.58
CA TRP A 86 14.87 -23.01 12.67
C TRP A 86 16.24 -23.40 12.08
N PHE A 87 16.56 -24.70 12.04
CA PHE A 87 17.81 -25.24 11.50
C PHE A 87 17.84 -25.34 9.96
N PHE A 88 16.70 -25.22 9.27
CA PHE A 88 16.64 -25.36 7.80
C PHE A 88 17.03 -24.06 7.09
N PHE A 89 18.11 -24.10 6.30
CA PHE A 89 18.69 -22.94 5.61
C PHE A 89 17.79 -22.29 4.53
N GLY A 90 16.90 -23.05 3.88
CA GLY A 90 16.04 -22.54 2.79
C GLY A 90 15.05 -21.43 3.18
N TYR A 91 14.73 -21.31 4.48
CA TYR A 91 13.86 -20.25 4.99
C TYR A 91 14.51 -18.88 5.05
N LYS A 92 15.85 -18.81 5.11
CA LYS A 92 16.57 -17.54 5.17
C LYS A 92 16.52 -16.80 3.83
N GLU A 93 16.62 -17.52 2.72
CA GLU A 93 16.56 -16.92 1.37
C GLU A 93 15.16 -16.36 1.06
N ARG A 94 14.11 -17.16 1.29
CA ARG A 94 12.71 -16.70 1.10
C ARG A 94 12.39 -15.44 1.91
N LEU A 95 12.84 -15.38 3.17
CA LEU A 95 12.67 -14.17 3.98
C LEU A 95 13.44 -12.97 3.45
N ARG A 96 14.65 -13.18 2.91
CA ARG A 96 15.46 -12.10 2.35
C ARG A 96 14.78 -11.49 1.13
N ASP A 97 14.19 -12.32 0.28
CA ASP A 97 13.46 -11.86 -0.91
C ASP A 97 12.19 -11.09 -0.50
N CYS A 98 11.42 -11.60 0.46
CA CYS A 98 10.25 -10.88 1.00
C CYS A 98 10.64 -9.52 1.60
N GLN A 99 11.70 -9.48 2.41
CA GLN A 99 12.20 -8.24 3.01
C GLN A 99 12.66 -7.24 1.94
N THR A 100 13.25 -7.72 0.85
CA THR A 100 13.70 -6.87 -0.25
C THR A 100 12.51 -6.22 -0.95
N ASN A 101 11.48 -7.01 -1.29
CA ASN A 101 10.26 -6.49 -1.91
C ASN A 101 9.51 -5.49 -1.01
N GLN A 102 9.42 -5.78 0.29
CA GLN A 102 8.81 -4.86 1.26
C GLN A 102 9.61 -3.55 1.37
N LYS A 103 10.94 -3.62 1.45
CA LYS A 103 11.81 -2.43 1.51
C LYS A 103 11.71 -1.58 0.25
N GLN A 104 11.68 -2.22 -0.92
CA GLN A 104 11.55 -1.51 -2.19
C GLN A 104 10.24 -0.74 -2.24
N PHE A 105 9.11 -1.40 -1.95
CA PHE A 105 7.80 -0.75 -1.93
C PHE A 105 7.73 0.43 -0.96
N ILE A 106 8.21 0.26 0.28
CA ILE A 106 8.25 1.36 1.25
C ILE A 106 9.20 2.48 0.78
N GLY A 107 10.30 2.13 0.12
CA GLY A 107 11.22 3.08 -0.50
C GLY A 107 10.55 3.92 -1.59
N ASP A 108 9.76 3.27 -2.45
CA ASP A 108 9.01 3.94 -3.52
C ASP A 108 7.97 4.91 -2.95
N ILE A 109 7.23 4.49 -1.92
CA ILE A 109 6.31 5.36 -1.18
C ILE A 109 7.06 6.57 -0.61
N LEU A 110 8.19 6.34 0.07
CA LEU A 110 8.96 7.41 0.69
C LEU A 110 9.51 8.41 -0.33
N ASN A 111 9.95 7.92 -1.49
CA ASN A 111 10.42 8.77 -2.58
C ASN A 111 9.30 9.63 -3.15
N GLU A 112 8.09 9.08 -3.29
CA GLU A 112 6.93 9.84 -3.73
C GLU A 112 6.52 10.92 -2.71
N ILE A 113 6.53 10.60 -1.42
CA ILE A 113 6.30 11.59 -0.36
C ILE A 113 7.33 12.73 -0.44
N LYS A 114 8.61 12.40 -0.57
CA LYS A 114 9.70 13.40 -0.73
C LYS A 114 9.48 14.28 -1.95
N ARG A 115 9.04 13.70 -3.08
CA ARG A 115 8.74 14.44 -4.30
C ARG A 115 7.63 15.46 -4.10
N ARG A 116 6.54 15.06 -3.44
CA ARG A 116 5.40 15.94 -3.14
C ARG A 116 5.80 17.09 -2.21
N MET A 117 6.62 16.80 -1.18
CA MET A 117 7.14 17.85 -0.29
C MET A 117 8.03 18.86 -1.04
N ALA A 118 8.85 18.39 -1.99
CA ALA A 118 9.68 19.28 -2.79
C ALA A 118 8.85 20.21 -3.69
N ILE A 119 7.78 19.69 -4.31
CA ILE A 119 6.85 20.49 -5.13
C ILE A 119 6.12 21.54 -4.30
N GLU A 120 5.63 21.18 -3.11
CA GLU A 120 4.94 22.13 -2.24
C GLU A 120 5.87 23.26 -1.78
N THR A 121 7.13 22.93 -1.50
CA THR A 121 8.16 23.92 -1.11
C THR A 121 8.47 24.90 -2.24
N ASP A 122 8.52 24.42 -3.48
CA ASP A 122 8.74 25.26 -4.67
C ASP A 122 7.55 26.20 -4.92
N ARG A 123 6.33 25.66 -4.78
CA ARG A 123 5.08 26.42 -4.92
C ARG A 123 4.91 27.52 -3.88
N ASP A 124 5.29 27.27 -2.63
CA ASP A 124 5.28 28.29 -1.59
C ASP A 124 6.29 29.40 -1.91
N THR A 125 7.48 29.03 -2.41
CA THR A 125 8.53 29.99 -2.80
C THR A 125 8.06 30.91 -3.93
N ASP A 126 7.41 30.36 -4.95
CA ASP A 126 6.80 31.13 -6.05
C ASP A 126 5.64 32.02 -5.59
N THR A 127 4.78 31.53 -4.69
CA THR A 127 3.65 32.29 -4.15
C THR A 127 4.13 33.46 -3.27
N HIS A 128 5.24 33.27 -2.56
CA HIS A 128 5.90 34.34 -1.83
C HIS A 128 6.51 35.37 -2.79
N LEU A 129 7.23 34.95 -3.82
CA LEU A 129 7.80 35.86 -4.84
C LEU A 129 6.73 36.68 -5.58
N ASN A 130 5.62 36.05 -5.97
CA ASN A 130 4.53 36.72 -6.70
C ASN A 130 3.80 37.78 -5.85
N ARG A 131 3.76 37.61 -4.52
CA ARG A 131 3.24 38.64 -3.59
C ARG A 131 4.14 39.87 -3.50
N TYR A 132 5.44 39.73 -3.76
CA TYR A 132 6.37 40.86 -3.78
C TYR A 132 6.40 41.60 -5.13
N THR A 133 6.14 40.91 -6.25
CA THR A 133 6.11 41.53 -7.57
C THR A 133 4.80 42.27 -7.89
N MET A 134 3.66 41.90 -7.31
CA MET A 134 2.39 42.63 -7.47
C MET A 134 2.27 43.93 -6.65
N ARG A 135 3.30 44.31 -5.89
CA ARG A 135 3.32 45.54 -5.06
C ARG A 135 4.05 46.73 -5.72
N PHE A 136 4.36 46.65 -7.01
CA PHE A 136 4.95 47.75 -7.80
C PHE A 136 4.03 48.16 -8.94
#